data_AF-A0A832N095-F1
#
_entry.id   AF-A0A832N095-F1
#
_cell.length_a   1.000
_cell.length_b   1.000
_cell.length_c   1.000
_cell.angle_alpha   90.00
_cell.angle_beta   90.00
_cell.angle_gamma   90.00
#
_symmetry.space_group_name_H-M   'P 1'
#
loop_
_entity.id
_entity.type
_entity.pdbx_description
1 polymer ?
#
loop_
_entity_poly.entity_id
_entity_poly.type
_entity_poly.pdbx_seq_one_letter_code
_entity_poly.pdbx_strand_id
1 'polypeptide(L)'
;MEIILLLVLLWTVILICIILYKLSRWILGTKIRRITAFSFFFALLVGLGIYQLFFVKLEFIQSKVYPDLFLVKNVPKEKYVLNQAIKDFVITRMKTQPTDSNLSLRFYQYYKSYNPLVFGDSGTAYFIDNEEDLGGMVVEELSMYRDLELAVLKQTVCKESSYYCAKLDFFEEGYRVKTEIIDSSFATITHENN
;
A
#
# COMPACT_ATOMS: atom_id res chain seq x y z
N MET A 1 27.99 -20.50 -23.19
CA MET A 1 27.70 -19.09 -22.85
C MET A 1 27.50 -18.90 -21.35
N GLU A 2 26.85 -19.84 -20.66
CA GLU A 2 26.60 -19.78 -19.19
C GLU A 2 27.87 -19.80 -18.32
N ILE A 3 28.88 -20.63 -18.65
CA ILE A 3 30.14 -20.71 -17.89
C ILE A 3 30.93 -19.39 -17.94
N ILE A 4 30.92 -18.72 -19.09
CA ILE A 4 31.60 -17.43 -19.27
C ILE A 4 30.91 -16.35 -18.42
N LEU A 5 29.56 -16.37 -18.37
CA LEU A 5 28.77 -15.43 -17.59
C LEU A 5 29.01 -15.59 -16.08
N LEU A 6 29.12 -16.84 -15.60
CA LEU A 6 29.49 -17.14 -14.21
C LEU A 6 30.89 -16.65 -13.84
N LEU A 7 31.87 -16.82 -14.72
CA LEU A 7 33.24 -16.32 -14.51
C LEU A 7 33.29 -14.79 -14.45
N VAL A 8 32.55 -14.11 -15.33
CA VAL A 8 32.43 -12.65 -15.31
C VAL A 8 31.79 -12.16 -14.00
N LEU A 9 30.72 -12.81 -13.55
CA LEU A 9 30.03 -12.45 -12.31
C LEU A 9 30.92 -12.69 -11.08
N LEU A 10 31.71 -13.76 -11.08
CA LEU A 10 32.66 -14.02 -9.99
C LEU A 10 33.78 -12.96 -9.95
N TRP A 11 34.26 -12.54 -11.12
CA TRP A 11 35.29 -11.49 -11.23
C TRP A 11 34.77 -10.12 -10.78
N THR A 12 33.53 -9.77 -11.11
CA THR A 12 32.92 -8.51 -10.65
C THR A 12 32.76 -8.49 -9.13
N VAL A 13 32.35 -9.61 -8.52
CA VAL A 13 32.27 -9.72 -7.05
C VAL A 13 33.64 -9.51 -6.40
N ILE A 14 34.70 -10.16 -6.91
CA ILE A 14 36.06 -9.98 -6.38
C ILE A 14 36.51 -8.52 -6.48
N LEU A 15 36.25 -7.88 -7.62
CA LEU A 15 36.65 -6.49 -7.85
C LEU A 15 35.89 -5.53 -6.90
N ILE A 16 34.61 -5.78 -6.67
CA ILE A 16 33.80 -5.05 -5.67
C ILE A 16 34.40 -5.23 -4.27
N CYS A 17 34.76 -6.46 -3.86
CA CYS A 17 35.36 -6.72 -2.55
C CYS A 17 36.69 -5.95 -2.35
N ILE A 18 37.55 -5.88 -3.38
CA ILE A 18 38.81 -5.14 -3.32
C ILE A 18 38.55 -3.63 -3.15
N ILE A 19 37.59 -3.08 -3.91
CA ILE A 19 37.22 -1.67 -3.80
C ILE A 19 36.68 -1.35 -2.40
N LEU A 20 35.77 -2.18 -1.89
CA LEU A 20 35.20 -2.02 -0.54
C LEU A 20 36.29 -2.06 0.53
N TYR A 21 37.21 -3.03 0.47
CA TYR A 21 38.32 -3.11 1.42
C TYR A 21 39.20 -1.84 1.39
N LYS A 22 39.53 -1.34 0.19
CA LYS A 22 40.36 -0.15 0.02
C LYS A 22 39.65 1.10 0.57
N LEU A 23 38.34 1.23 0.33
CA LEU A 23 37.51 2.30 0.88
C LEU A 23 37.43 2.24 2.40
N SER A 24 37.13 1.06 2.97
CA SER A 24 37.07 0.88 4.43
C SER A 24 38.39 1.22 5.11
N ARG A 25 39.52 0.75 4.55
CA ARG A 25 40.85 1.05 5.07
C ARG A 25 41.19 2.55 4.98
N TRP A 26 40.77 3.21 3.89
CA TRP A 26 41.00 4.65 3.70
C TRP A 26 40.18 5.50 4.69
N ILE A 27 38.92 5.12 4.94
CA ILE A 27 38.03 5.77 5.91
C ILE A 27 38.58 5.61 7.33
N LEU A 28 39.12 4.43 7.67
CA LEU A 28 39.65 4.12 8.99
C LEU A 28 41.01 4.77 9.28
N GLY A 29 41.72 5.24 8.25
CA GLY A 29 43.11 5.70 8.34
C GLY A 29 43.32 6.99 9.15
N THR A 30 42.36 7.91 9.22
CA THR A 30 42.49 9.14 10.02
C THR A 30 41.26 9.37 10.91
N LYS A 31 41.49 9.92 12.11
CA LYS A 31 40.41 10.24 13.06
C LYS A 31 39.38 11.20 12.44
N ILE A 32 39.85 12.19 11.67
CA ILE A 32 38.98 13.17 10.98
C ILE A 32 38.08 12.48 9.96
N ARG A 33 38.64 11.66 9.06
CA ARG A 33 37.85 10.96 8.02
C ARG A 33 36.81 10.02 8.63
N ARG A 34 37.15 9.36 9.73
CA ARG A 34 36.24 8.49 10.48
C ARG A 34 35.05 9.27 11.03
N ILE A 35 35.30 10.41 11.69
CA ILE A 35 34.25 11.26 12.25
C ILE A 35 33.34 11.81 11.14
N THR A 36 33.92 12.28 10.03
CA THR A 36 33.13 12.79 8.89
C THR A 36 32.26 11.70 8.27
N ALA A 37 32.79 10.48 8.09
CA ALA A 37 32.03 9.35 7.55
C ALA A 37 30.87 8.95 8.48
N PHE A 38 31.12 8.89 9.80
CA PHE A 38 30.05 8.62 10.77
C PHE A 38 28.99 9.72 10.79
N SER A 39 29.39 10.99 10.74
CA SER A 39 28.45 12.12 10.68
C SER A 39 27.57 12.06 9.42
N PHE A 40 28.16 11.73 8.27
CA PHE A 40 27.40 11.59 7.02
C PHE A 40 26.44 10.40 7.08
N PHE A 41 26.89 9.25 7.60
CA PHE A 41 26.05 8.08 7.77
C PHE A 41 24.88 8.34 8.73
N PHE A 42 25.15 9.03 9.84
CA PHE A 42 24.10 9.43 10.78
C PHE A 42 23.09 10.39 10.13
N ALA A 43 23.57 11.40 9.39
CA ALA A 43 22.69 12.32 8.66
C ALA A 43 21.82 11.59 7.62
N LEU A 44 22.39 10.59 6.92
CA LEU A 44 21.65 9.74 5.99
C LEU A 44 20.55 8.95 6.71
N LEU A 45 20.87 8.32 7.84
CA LEU A 45 19.88 7.56 8.62
C LEU A 45 18.74 8.46 9.14
N VAL A 46 19.07 9.64 9.66
CA VAL A 46 18.06 10.62 10.11
C VAL A 46 17.21 11.08 8.91
N GLY A 47 17.83 11.40 7.78
CA GLY A 47 17.13 11.79 6.55
C GLY A 47 16.17 10.72 6.05
N LEU A 48 16.59 9.45 6.06
CA LEU A 48 15.71 8.32 5.72
C LEU A 48 14.57 8.14 6.72
N GLY A 49 14.84 8.32 8.02
CA GLY A 49 13.81 8.28 9.06
C GLY A 49 12.76 9.39 8.89
N ILE A 50 13.18 10.63 8.64
CA ILE A 50 12.28 11.75 8.35
C ILE A 50 11.49 11.47 7.06
N TYR A 51 12.14 10.97 6.00
CA TYR A 51 11.46 10.62 4.77
C TYR A 51 10.36 9.58 4.99
N GLN A 52 10.66 8.50 5.71
CA GLN A 52 9.67 7.47 6.01
C GLN A 52 8.52 7.97 6.89
N LEU A 53 8.78 8.86 7.85
CA LEU A 53 7.75 9.36 8.76
C LEU A 53 6.86 10.43 8.13
N PHE A 54 7.43 11.33 7.30
CA PHE A 54 6.72 12.51 6.82
C PHE A 54 6.35 12.48 5.33
N PHE A 55 7.08 11.71 4.51
CA PHE A 55 6.94 11.77 3.05
C PHE A 55 6.37 10.50 2.42
N VAL A 56 6.37 9.38 3.14
CA VAL A 56 5.65 8.18 2.71
C VAL A 56 4.15 8.42 2.90
N LYS A 57 3.49 8.82 1.81
CA LYS A 57 2.06 9.12 1.80
C LYS A 57 1.25 7.84 1.63
N LEU A 58 0.10 7.80 2.30
CA LEU A 58 -0.92 6.78 2.06
C LEU A 58 -1.43 6.93 0.62
N GLU A 59 -1.46 5.83 -0.11
CA GLU A 59 -1.89 5.81 -1.51
C GLU A 59 -3.01 4.80 -1.71
N PHE A 60 -4.06 5.21 -2.42
CA PHE A 60 -5.16 4.34 -2.83
C PHE A 60 -4.95 3.96 -4.31
N ILE A 61 -4.76 2.68 -4.58
CA ILE A 61 -4.57 2.13 -5.92
C ILE A 61 -5.85 1.38 -6.30
N GLN A 62 -6.57 1.89 -7.29
CA GLN A 62 -7.74 1.19 -7.81
C GLN A 62 -7.31 0.01 -8.68
N SER A 63 -7.99 -1.13 -8.56
CA SER A 63 -7.82 -2.24 -9.49
C SER A 63 -8.38 -1.87 -10.87
N LYS A 64 -7.70 -2.30 -11.94
CA LYS A 64 -8.17 -2.17 -13.32
C LYS A 64 -9.25 -3.20 -13.66
N VAL A 65 -9.27 -4.31 -12.92
CA VAL A 65 -10.16 -5.45 -13.14
C VAL A 65 -11.41 -5.34 -12.29
N TYR A 66 -11.27 -4.90 -11.04
CA TYR A 66 -12.36 -4.75 -10.08
C TYR A 66 -12.55 -3.26 -9.73
N PRO A 67 -13.52 -2.56 -10.35
CA PRO A 67 -13.74 -1.14 -10.11
C PRO A 67 -14.07 -0.79 -8.66
N ASP A 68 -14.58 -1.77 -7.89
CA ASP A 68 -14.93 -1.65 -6.49
C ASP A 68 -13.77 -1.94 -5.52
N LEU A 69 -12.60 -2.39 -6.02
CA LEU A 69 -11.46 -2.78 -5.21
C LEU A 69 -10.37 -1.71 -5.20
N PHE A 70 -9.97 -1.31 -4.00
CA PHE A 70 -8.89 -0.37 -3.74
C PHE A 70 -7.83 -1.02 -2.85
N LEU A 71 -6.57 -0.96 -3.30
CA LEU A 71 -5.42 -1.39 -2.52
C LEU A 71 -4.77 -0.19 -1.86
N VAL A 72 -4.60 -0.25 -0.55
CA VAL A 72 -4.02 0.81 0.27
C VAL A 72 -2.55 0.53 0.50
N LYS A 73 -1.69 1.36 -0.07
CA LYS A 73 -0.24 1.30 0.13
C LYS A 73 0.18 2.25 1.24
N ASN A 74 1.27 1.90 1.92
CA ASN A 74 1.84 2.66 3.02
C ASN A 74 0.85 2.86 4.19
N VAL A 75 0.24 1.77 4.64
CA VAL A 75 -0.72 1.78 5.74
C VAL A 75 -0.05 2.34 7.02
N PRO A 76 -0.58 3.42 7.62
CA PRO A 76 -0.02 4.01 8.83
C PRO A 76 -0.18 3.06 10.01
N LYS A 77 0.76 3.11 10.96
CA LYS A 77 0.66 2.33 12.22
C LYS A 77 -0.56 2.73 13.04
N GLU A 78 -0.92 4.01 13.01
CA GLU A 78 -2.08 4.54 13.72
C GLU A 78 -3.38 4.28 12.94
N LYS A 79 -4.21 3.39 13.47
CA LYS A 79 -5.49 2.98 12.85
C LYS A 79 -6.47 4.13 12.67
N TYR A 80 -6.45 5.11 13.57
CA TYR A 80 -7.28 6.31 13.45
C TYR A 80 -6.98 7.06 12.14
N VAL A 81 -5.71 7.23 11.79
CA VAL A 81 -5.29 7.92 10.55
C VAL A 81 -5.76 7.16 9.32
N LEU A 82 -5.62 5.82 9.32
CA LEU A 82 -6.13 4.97 8.23
C LEU A 82 -7.65 5.09 8.07
N ASN A 83 -8.38 4.90 9.17
CA ASN A 83 -9.85 4.89 9.14
C ASN A 83 -10.41 6.23 8.70
N GLN A 84 -9.78 7.33 9.14
CA GLN A 84 -10.13 8.68 8.71
C GLN A 84 -9.85 8.88 7.21
N ALA A 85 -8.69 8.43 6.71
CA ALA A 85 -8.36 8.53 5.29
C ALA A 85 -9.33 7.75 4.40
N ILE A 86 -9.71 6.52 4.78
CA ILE A 86 -10.70 5.72 4.05
C ILE A 86 -12.06 6.42 4.08
N LYS A 87 -12.47 6.96 5.22
CA LYS A 87 -13.73 7.70 5.35
C LYS A 87 -13.77 8.93 4.44
N ASP A 88 -12.71 9.73 4.44
CA ASP A 88 -12.60 10.92 3.60
C ASP A 88 -12.61 10.56 2.10
N PHE A 89 -11.95 9.45 1.74
CA PHE A 89 -12.00 8.89 0.39
C PHE A 89 -13.44 8.53 -0.02
N VAL A 90 -14.15 7.78 0.82
CA VAL A 90 -15.54 7.36 0.57
C VAL A 90 -16.48 8.57 0.44
N ILE A 91 -16.40 9.53 1.35
CA ILE A 91 -17.23 10.75 1.31
C ILE A 91 -16.97 11.51 0.00
N THR A 92 -15.71 11.67 -0.39
CA THR A 92 -15.33 12.35 -1.65
C THR A 92 -15.87 11.60 -2.87
N ARG A 93 -15.82 10.28 -2.87
CA ARG A 93 -16.35 9.43 -3.93
C ARG A 93 -17.87 9.58 -4.05
N MET A 94 -18.59 9.52 -2.93
CA MET A 94 -20.05 9.70 -2.89
C MET A 94 -20.47 11.10 -3.38
N LYS A 95 -19.68 12.14 -3.09
CA LYS A 95 -19.91 13.51 -3.60
C LYS A 95 -19.77 13.60 -5.13
N THR A 96 -18.76 12.94 -5.68
CA THR A 96 -18.39 13.06 -7.09
C THR A 96 -19.17 12.09 -7.99
N GLN A 97 -19.64 10.97 -7.45
CA GLN A 97 -20.38 9.94 -8.19
C GLN A 97 -21.60 9.45 -7.39
N PRO A 98 -22.62 10.30 -7.21
CA PRO A 98 -23.78 10.02 -6.35
C PRO A 98 -24.76 8.97 -6.89
N THR A 99 -24.67 8.60 -8.17
CA THR A 99 -25.69 7.79 -8.87
C THR A 99 -25.32 6.32 -9.03
N ASP A 100 -24.25 5.85 -8.40
CA ASP A 100 -23.84 4.45 -8.53
C ASP A 100 -24.76 3.56 -7.68
N SER A 101 -25.78 3.01 -8.33
CA SER A 101 -26.90 2.26 -7.71
C SER A 101 -26.49 1.00 -6.92
N ASN A 102 -25.20 0.62 -6.96
CA ASN A 102 -24.61 -0.47 -6.19
C ASN A 102 -23.26 -0.02 -5.62
N LEU A 103 -23.28 0.98 -4.71
CA LEU A 103 -22.07 1.47 -4.06
C LEU A 103 -21.55 0.42 -3.05
N SER A 104 -20.73 -0.51 -3.55
CA SER A 104 -19.90 -1.42 -2.78
C SER A 104 -18.46 -1.04 -3.04
N LEU A 105 -17.66 -0.79 -2.01
CA LEU A 105 -16.22 -0.54 -2.14
C LEU A 105 -15.48 -1.43 -1.16
N ARG A 106 -14.41 -2.07 -1.61
CA ARG A 106 -13.56 -2.96 -0.83
C ARG A 106 -12.16 -2.37 -0.76
N PHE A 107 -11.62 -2.29 0.44
CA PHE A 107 -10.29 -1.75 0.71
C PHE A 107 -9.42 -2.86 1.30
N TYR A 108 -8.33 -3.19 0.63
CA TYR A 108 -7.35 -4.18 1.09
C TYR A 108 -5.98 -3.52 1.23
N GLN A 109 -5.15 -4.00 2.14
CA GLN A 109 -3.77 -3.57 2.23
C GLN A 109 -3.00 -4.05 0.99
N TYR A 110 -2.22 -3.15 0.37
CA TYR A 110 -1.29 -3.51 -0.69
C TYR A 110 -0.23 -4.45 -0.12
N TYR A 111 -0.16 -5.66 -0.68
CA TYR A 111 0.83 -6.66 -0.38
C TYR A 111 1.31 -7.30 -1.66
N LYS A 112 2.62 -7.33 -1.84
CA LYS A 112 3.29 -8.00 -2.95
C LYS A 112 4.33 -8.95 -2.35
N SER A 113 4.09 -10.24 -2.52
CA SER A 113 5.04 -11.28 -2.18
C SER A 113 5.86 -11.61 -3.42
N TYR A 114 7.17 -11.62 -3.26
CA TYR A 114 8.09 -12.10 -4.28
C TYR A 114 8.51 -13.52 -3.91
N ASN A 115 8.10 -14.49 -4.72
CA ASN A 115 8.56 -15.86 -4.59
C ASN A 115 9.56 -16.16 -5.73
N PRO A 116 10.87 -16.30 -5.46
CA PRO A 116 11.86 -16.55 -6.51
C PRO A 116 11.69 -17.90 -7.23
N LEU A 117 10.89 -18.83 -6.68
CA LEU A 117 10.61 -20.14 -7.26
C LEU A 117 9.30 -20.19 -8.07
N VAL A 118 8.44 -19.19 -7.91
CA VAL A 118 7.15 -19.09 -8.60
C VAL A 118 7.18 -17.82 -9.43
N PHE A 119 7.26 -17.96 -10.75
CA PHE A 119 7.31 -16.84 -11.71
C PHE A 119 5.94 -16.13 -11.82
N GLY A 120 5.44 -15.58 -10.71
CA GLY A 120 4.17 -14.89 -10.62
C GLY A 120 4.17 -13.85 -9.49
N ASP A 121 3.49 -12.73 -9.73
CA ASP A 121 3.19 -11.78 -8.67
C ASP A 121 2.12 -12.40 -7.76
N SER A 122 2.40 -12.52 -6.46
CA SER A 122 1.45 -13.03 -5.46
C SER A 122 1.14 -11.96 -4.42
N GLY A 123 0.01 -12.09 -3.74
CA GLY A 123 -0.50 -11.08 -2.81
C GLY A 123 -1.62 -10.24 -3.41
N THR A 124 -2.19 -9.34 -2.61
CA THR A 124 -3.30 -8.48 -3.04
C THR A 124 -2.96 -7.61 -4.26
N ALA A 125 -1.67 -7.30 -4.48
CA ALA A 125 -1.20 -6.58 -5.66
C ALA A 125 -1.49 -7.30 -6.98
N TYR A 126 -1.64 -8.63 -6.98
CA TYR A 126 -2.03 -9.41 -8.15
C TYR A 126 -3.33 -8.90 -8.79
N PHE A 127 -4.32 -8.56 -7.95
CA PHE A 127 -5.64 -8.12 -8.38
C PHE A 127 -5.68 -6.68 -8.93
N ILE A 128 -4.55 -5.98 -9.03
CA ILE A 128 -4.52 -4.69 -9.73
C ILE A 128 -4.79 -4.89 -11.22
N ASP A 129 -4.16 -5.91 -11.81
CA ASP A 129 -4.15 -6.14 -13.25
C ASP A 129 -4.71 -7.51 -13.66
N ASN A 130 -5.07 -8.38 -12.69
CA ASN A 130 -5.51 -9.75 -12.95
C ASN A 130 -6.83 -10.08 -12.24
N GLU A 131 -7.64 -10.95 -12.87
CA GLU A 131 -8.81 -11.60 -12.25
C GLU A 131 -8.36 -12.73 -11.33
N GLU A 132 -9.26 -13.22 -10.46
CA GLU A 132 -9.00 -14.39 -9.62
C GLU A 132 -8.64 -15.62 -10.46
N ASP A 133 -7.55 -16.31 -10.07
CA ASP A 133 -7.11 -17.55 -10.70
C ASP A 133 -7.37 -18.72 -9.74
N LEU A 134 -8.46 -19.45 -10.01
CA LEU A 134 -8.87 -20.63 -9.25
C LEU A 134 -8.20 -21.92 -9.76
N GLY A 135 -7.35 -21.84 -10.78
CA GLY A 135 -6.69 -22.97 -11.43
C GLY A 135 -5.17 -22.97 -11.26
N GLY A 136 -4.50 -23.91 -11.93
CA GLY A 136 -3.03 -23.96 -12.00
C GLY A 136 -2.33 -24.50 -10.75
N MET A 137 -1.01 -24.28 -10.67
CA MET A 137 -0.17 -24.68 -9.53
C MET A 137 -0.21 -23.68 -8.37
N VAL A 138 -0.78 -22.49 -8.59
CA VAL A 138 -0.86 -21.40 -7.62
C VAL A 138 -2.23 -20.77 -7.77
N VAL A 139 -3.03 -20.83 -6.72
CA VAL A 139 -4.37 -20.24 -6.66
C VAL A 139 -4.25 -18.85 -6.06
N GLU A 140 -4.81 -17.85 -6.73
CA GLU A 140 -4.85 -16.47 -6.28
C GLU A 140 -6.31 -16.01 -6.21
N GLU A 141 -6.89 -16.12 -5.01
CA GLU A 141 -8.26 -15.70 -4.72
C GLU A 141 -8.24 -14.59 -3.67
N LEU A 142 -9.01 -13.52 -3.87
CA LEU A 142 -8.97 -12.36 -2.97
C LEU A 142 -9.43 -12.74 -1.55
N SER A 143 -10.31 -13.74 -1.45
CA SER A 143 -10.83 -14.25 -0.18
C SER A 143 -9.76 -14.94 0.69
N MET A 144 -8.60 -15.29 0.13
CA MET A 144 -7.44 -15.79 0.89
C MET A 144 -6.72 -14.67 1.66
N TYR A 145 -6.96 -13.41 1.31
CA TYR A 145 -6.31 -12.24 1.89
C TYR A 145 -7.19 -11.49 2.90
N ARG A 146 -8.15 -12.17 3.55
CA ARG A 146 -9.05 -11.55 4.54
C ARG A 146 -8.33 -10.81 5.65
N ASP A 147 -7.17 -11.28 6.07
CA ASP A 147 -6.37 -10.64 7.12
C ASP A 147 -5.84 -9.26 6.70
N LEU A 148 -5.81 -9.01 5.38
CA LEU A 148 -5.42 -7.75 4.76
C LEU A 148 -6.64 -6.89 4.37
N GLU A 149 -7.87 -7.34 4.63
CA GLU A 149 -9.06 -6.52 4.44
C GLU A 149 -9.07 -5.38 5.48
N LEU A 150 -9.21 -4.14 5.00
CA LEU A 150 -9.15 -2.94 5.83
C LEU A 150 -10.54 -2.35 6.07
N ALA A 151 -11.34 -2.28 5.00
CA ALA A 151 -12.69 -1.76 5.09
C ALA A 151 -13.58 -2.25 3.95
N VAL A 152 -14.87 -2.33 4.22
CA VAL A 152 -15.90 -2.60 3.21
C VAL A 152 -17.02 -1.59 3.37
N LEU A 153 -17.28 -0.84 2.30
CA LEU A 153 -18.45 0.00 2.16
C LEU A 153 -19.57 -0.81 1.51
N LYS A 154 -20.77 -0.78 2.10
CA LYS A 154 -21.98 -1.35 1.52
C LYS A 154 -23.11 -0.34 1.58
N GLN A 155 -23.80 -0.14 0.49
CA GLN A 155 -25.03 0.66 0.49
C GLN A 155 -26.05 0.09 1.48
N THR A 156 -26.76 0.98 2.17
CA THR A 156 -27.83 0.63 3.11
C THR A 156 -28.98 1.62 2.99
N VAL A 157 -30.17 1.23 3.44
CA VAL A 157 -31.35 2.09 3.42
C VAL A 157 -31.28 3.09 4.59
N CYS A 158 -31.42 4.38 4.31
CA CYS A 158 -31.60 5.41 5.35
C CYS A 158 -33.00 5.33 5.96
N LYS A 159 -33.16 5.75 7.22
CA LYS A 159 -34.49 5.92 7.84
C LYS A 159 -35.32 7.03 7.19
N GLU A 160 -34.69 8.02 6.56
CA GLU A 160 -35.35 9.10 5.82
C GLU A 160 -35.16 8.91 4.32
N SER A 161 -36.25 9.01 3.55
CA SER A 161 -36.36 8.49 2.17
C SER A 161 -35.69 9.35 1.09
N SER A 162 -35.04 10.45 1.44
CA SER A 162 -34.48 11.43 0.50
C SER A 162 -32.97 11.35 0.33
N TYR A 163 -32.28 10.46 1.05
CA TYR A 163 -30.82 10.40 1.11
C TYR A 163 -30.28 8.97 0.91
N TYR A 164 -29.05 8.86 0.40
CA TYR A 164 -28.34 7.59 0.28
C TYR A 164 -27.43 7.38 1.50
N CYS A 165 -27.57 6.22 2.15
CA CYS A 165 -26.73 5.81 3.26
C CYS A 165 -25.80 4.68 2.81
N ALA A 166 -24.60 4.65 3.39
CA ALA A 166 -23.67 3.56 3.24
C ALA A 166 -23.11 3.16 4.60
N LYS A 167 -22.97 1.86 4.80
CA LYS A 167 -22.35 1.26 5.97
C LYS A 167 -20.88 1.00 5.66
N LEU A 168 -19.99 1.61 6.42
CA LEU A 168 -18.55 1.38 6.34
C LEU A 168 -18.11 0.50 7.50
N ASP A 169 -17.81 -0.76 7.19
CA ASP A 169 -17.29 -1.74 8.14
C ASP A 169 -15.75 -1.76 8.06
N PHE A 170 -15.06 -1.54 9.17
CA PHE A 170 -13.60 -1.62 9.29
C PHE A 170 -13.18 -2.97 9.86
N PHE A 171 -12.05 -3.48 9.36
CA PHE A 171 -11.53 -4.81 9.67
C PHE A 171 -10.09 -4.74 10.17
N GLU A 172 -9.75 -5.67 11.08
CA GLU A 172 -8.39 -5.94 11.54
C GLU A 172 -8.21 -7.45 11.64
N GLU A 173 -7.18 -7.98 10.98
CA GLU A 173 -6.85 -9.42 10.99
C GLU A 173 -8.07 -10.29 10.62
N GLY A 174 -8.85 -9.83 9.64
CA GLY A 174 -10.05 -10.52 9.16
C GLY A 174 -11.31 -10.34 10.02
N TYR A 175 -11.20 -9.67 11.18
CA TYR A 175 -12.33 -9.42 12.07
C TYR A 175 -12.85 -8.00 11.93
N ARG A 176 -14.18 -7.84 11.89
CA ARG A 176 -14.80 -6.52 11.91
C ARG A 176 -14.64 -5.89 13.29
N VAL A 177 -13.99 -4.74 13.36
CA VAL A 177 -13.71 -4.01 14.61
C VAL A 177 -14.61 -2.79 14.82
N LYS A 178 -15.07 -2.16 13.73
CA LYS A 178 -15.87 -0.93 13.80
C LYS A 178 -16.84 -0.86 12.63
N THR A 179 -17.99 -0.25 12.86
CA THR A 179 -18.96 0.08 11.84
C THR A 179 -19.32 1.55 11.96
N GLU A 180 -19.34 2.26 10.84
CA GLU A 180 -19.88 3.61 10.74
C GLU A 180 -20.97 3.67 9.69
N ILE A 181 -21.96 4.55 9.89
CA ILE A 181 -22.96 4.88 8.89
C ILE A 181 -22.59 6.24 8.32
N ILE A 182 -22.44 6.30 7.00
CA ILE A 182 -22.15 7.50 6.24
C ILE A 182 -23.42 7.87 5.48
N ASP A 183 -23.89 9.10 5.65
CA ASP A 183 -25.04 9.65 4.95
C ASP A 183 -24.57 10.73 3.96
N SER A 184 -25.27 10.81 2.83
CA SER A 184 -25.14 11.84 1.79
C SER A 184 -25.38 13.27 2.27
N SER A 185 -25.98 13.51 3.44
CA SER A 185 -25.99 14.85 4.07
C SER A 185 -24.58 15.38 4.36
N PHE A 186 -23.61 14.52 4.69
CA PHE A 186 -22.17 14.89 4.79
C PHE A 186 -21.53 15.13 3.41
N ALA A 187 -22.16 14.63 2.35
CA ALA A 187 -21.76 14.85 0.96
C ALA A 187 -22.25 16.23 0.45
N THR A 188 -23.29 16.81 1.05
CA THR A 188 -23.89 18.08 0.61
C THR A 188 -23.24 19.27 1.34
N ILE A 189 -22.04 19.67 0.91
CA ILE A 189 -21.54 21.04 1.14
C ILE A 189 -21.56 21.75 -0.21
N THR A 190 -22.68 22.42 -0.45
CA THR A 190 -22.92 23.59 -1.30
C THR A 190 -21.89 23.91 -2.39
N HIS A 191 -22.24 23.57 -3.64
CA HIS A 191 -22.02 24.51 -4.74
C HIS A 191 -23.08 25.62 -4.63
N GLU A 192 -22.82 26.65 -3.83
CA GLU A 192 -23.43 27.96 -4.06
C GLU A 192 -22.59 28.64 -5.13
N ASN A 193 -23.07 28.58 -6.38
CA ASN A 193 -22.55 29.42 -7.45
C ASN A 193 -23.08 30.85 -7.22
N ASN A 194 -22.18 31.81 -7.06
CA ASN A 194 -22.43 33.23 -7.34
C ASN A 194 -22.28 33.49 -8.84
#